data_AF-A0A3A1QNX5-F1
#
_entry.id   AF-A0A3A1QNX5-F1
#
_cell.length_a   1.000
_cell.length_b   1.000
_cell.length_c   1.000
_cell.angle_alpha   90.00
_cell.angle_beta   90.00
_cell.angle_gamma   90.00
#
_symmetry.space_group_name_H-M   'P 1'
#
loop_
_entity.id
_entity.type
_entity.pdbx_description
1 polymer ?
#
loop_
_entity_poly.entity_id
_entity_poly.type
_entity_poly.pdbx_seq_one_letter_code
_entity_poly.pdbx_strand_id
1 'polypeptide(L)'
;MEEYSFTFPKEAWYDTYRLKDGKLPEKGSHINFANILLNKGISERMENMKKLWWLGLAILLAVAGCSDNGGNDNAGNNAANDAEGTEDAEETADASGAMMDFYLNMTSTLNGIDNELNDYEAALGGEEAPSAEMKTAAAESAAASSEAVKGLEVSGDLSKYEEELETFKTTLAEAYDMKAAELEKEEVNFDAANEKFAEAEEQIASLLEEAGLVKSSLTNDING
;
A
#
# COMPACT_ATOMS: atom_id res chain seq x y z
N MET A 1 38.10 6.70 -30.50
CA MET A 1 36.86 7.28 -29.95
C MET A 1 36.36 8.25 -30.99
N GLU A 2 35.25 7.92 -31.66
CA GLU A 2 34.61 8.82 -32.61
C GLU A 2 33.60 9.70 -31.86
N GLU A 3 33.81 11.01 -31.87
CA GLU A 3 32.87 11.98 -31.32
C GLU A 3 31.75 12.21 -32.33
N TYR A 4 30.53 11.75 -32.00
CA TYR A 4 29.33 12.12 -32.74
C TYR A 4 28.82 13.47 -32.26
N SER A 5 29.02 14.53 -33.06
CA SER A 5 28.37 15.82 -32.83
C SER A 5 27.02 15.86 -33.54
N PHE A 6 25.93 15.82 -32.78
CA PHE A 6 24.57 15.99 -33.30
C PHE A 6 24.13 17.45 -33.17
N THR A 7 24.00 18.17 -34.30
CA THR A 7 23.42 19.51 -34.34
C THR A 7 21.89 19.42 -34.48
N PHE A 8 21.18 19.80 -33.42
CA PHE A 8 19.71 19.90 -33.43
C PHE A 8 19.22 21.27 -33.98
N PRO A 9 18.10 21.30 -34.72
CA PRO A 9 17.47 22.54 -35.19
C PRO A 9 16.87 23.35 -34.02
N LYS A 10 17.03 24.68 -34.08
CA LYS A 10 16.75 25.63 -32.99
C LYS A 10 15.27 25.79 -32.59
N GLU A 11 14.35 25.21 -33.33
CA GLU A 11 12.91 25.53 -33.18
C GLU A 11 12.15 24.60 -32.23
N ALA A 12 12.77 23.54 -31.71
CA ALA A 12 12.10 22.58 -30.81
C ALA A 12 12.17 22.94 -29.30
N TRP A 13 12.72 24.11 -28.93
CA TRP A 13 13.04 24.42 -27.54
C TRP A 13 11.97 25.18 -26.74
N TYR A 14 10.99 25.80 -27.40
CA TYR A 14 10.21 26.84 -26.70
C TYR A 14 9.00 26.36 -25.92
N ASP A 15 8.37 25.22 -26.26
CA ASP A 15 7.11 24.83 -25.62
C ASP A 15 7.22 23.71 -24.58
N THR A 16 8.33 22.98 -24.53
CA THR A 16 8.41 21.73 -23.72
C THR A 16 9.19 21.86 -22.42
N TYR A 17 9.85 23.00 -22.15
CA TYR A 17 10.77 23.14 -21.02
C TYR A 17 10.52 24.41 -20.19
N ARG A 18 9.34 24.51 -19.60
CA ARG A 18 9.17 25.31 -18.37
C ARG A 18 9.40 24.40 -17.17
N LEU A 19 10.59 24.49 -16.58
CA LEU A 19 10.76 24.15 -15.16
C LEU A 19 9.84 25.08 -14.34
N LYS A 20 9.35 24.61 -13.18
CA LYS A 20 8.37 25.31 -12.31
C LYS A 20 8.74 26.76 -11.97
N ASP A 21 10.01 27.16 -12.16
CA ASP A 21 10.53 28.47 -11.78
C ASP A 21 10.95 29.37 -12.98
N GLY A 22 10.65 28.97 -14.22
CA GLY A 22 10.82 29.83 -15.40
C GLY A 22 12.26 30.19 -15.79
N LYS A 23 13.28 29.50 -15.24
CA LYS A 23 14.69 29.72 -15.60
C LYS A 23 15.16 28.71 -16.65
N LEU A 24 15.80 29.23 -17.71
CA LEU A 24 16.48 28.41 -18.72
C LEU A 24 17.81 27.89 -18.17
N PRO A 25 18.21 26.65 -18.49
CA PRO A 25 19.50 26.11 -18.07
C PRO A 25 20.67 26.85 -18.74
N GLU A 26 21.74 27.09 -17.99
CA GLU A 26 22.95 27.73 -18.50
C GLU A 26 23.70 26.82 -19.48
N LYS A 27 24.38 27.46 -20.43
CA LYS A 27 25.11 26.81 -21.51
C LYS A 27 26.27 25.98 -20.94
N GLY A 28 26.14 24.65 -20.98
CA GLY A 28 27.17 23.71 -20.48
C GLY A 28 26.68 22.73 -19.41
N SER A 29 25.42 22.81 -18.99
CA SER A 29 24.83 21.80 -18.09
C SER A 29 24.57 20.48 -18.82
N HIS A 30 25.11 19.38 -18.29
CA HIS A 30 24.73 18.03 -18.71
C HIS A 30 23.27 17.77 -18.33
N ILE A 31 22.38 17.74 -19.33
CA ILE A 31 20.98 17.40 -19.14
C ILE A 31 20.89 15.87 -19.11
N ASN A 32 20.56 15.30 -17.94
CA ASN A 32 20.31 13.87 -17.80
C ASN A 32 18.94 13.54 -18.42
N PHE A 33 18.95 13.04 -19.66
CA PHE A 33 17.75 12.71 -20.42
C PHE A 33 16.89 11.60 -19.76
N ALA A 34 17.48 10.73 -18.92
CA ALA A 34 16.75 9.70 -18.20
C ALA A 34 15.73 10.29 -17.20
N ASN A 35 16.12 11.34 -16.48
CA ASN A 35 15.22 12.05 -15.56
C ASN A 35 14.06 12.76 -16.28
N ILE A 36 14.25 13.19 -17.53
CA ILE A 36 13.19 13.84 -18.31
C ILE A 36 12.15 12.82 -18.78
N LEU A 37 12.58 11.64 -19.21
CA LEU A 37 11.69 10.56 -19.65
C LEU A 37 10.89 9.98 -18.47
N LEU A 38 11.51 9.84 -17.30
CA LEU A 38 10.84 9.40 -16.07
C LEU A 38 9.74 10.39 -15.65
N ASN A 39 10.03 11.69 -15.69
CA ASN A 39 9.07 12.73 -15.30
C ASN A 39 7.91 12.87 -16.31
N LYS A 40 8.16 12.59 -17.60
CA LYS A 40 7.12 12.60 -18.64
C LYS A 40 6.17 11.40 -18.50
N GLY A 41 6.69 10.21 -18.17
CA GLY A 41 5.88 9.02 -17.90
C GLY A 41 4.98 9.14 -16.66
N ILE A 42 5.46 9.83 -15.63
CA ILE A 42 4.69 10.10 -14.40
C ILE A 42 3.58 11.14 -14.65
N SER A 43 3.83 12.15 -15.50
CA SER A 43 2.84 13.20 -15.81
C SER A 43 1.65 12.67 -16.63
N GLU A 44 1.88 11.75 -17.57
CA GLU A 44 0.80 11.17 -18.39
C GLU A 44 -0.12 10.24 -17.56
N ARG A 45 0.40 9.57 -16.52
CA ARG A 45 -0.42 8.76 -15.60
C ARG A 45 -1.23 9.59 -14.59
N MET A 46 -0.83 10.84 -14.31
CA MET A 46 -1.55 11.73 -13.38
C MET A 46 -2.67 12.55 -14.02
N GLU A 47 -2.76 12.65 -15.35
CA GLU A 47 -3.85 13.38 -16.02
C GLU A 47 -5.17 12.60 -16.06
N ASN A 48 -5.09 11.26 -15.99
CA ASN A 48 -6.26 10.38 -16.05
C ASN A 48 -6.88 10.08 -14.68
N MET A 49 -6.11 10.17 -13.58
CA MET A 49 -6.62 9.97 -12.21
C MET A 49 -7.36 11.20 -11.63
N LYS A 50 -7.24 12.38 -12.24
CA LYS A 50 -7.91 13.61 -11.74
C LYS A 50 -9.34 13.79 -12.24
N LYS A 51 -9.81 12.92 -13.13
CA LYS A 51 -11.15 13.01 -13.75
C LYS A 51 -12.19 12.08 -13.14
N LEU A 52 -11.85 11.37 -12.06
CA LEU A 52 -12.72 10.41 -11.40
C LEU A 52 -12.98 10.72 -9.91
N TRP A 53 -12.91 11.99 -9.51
CA TRP A 53 -13.19 12.46 -8.15
C TRP A 53 -14.31 13.51 -8.11
N TRP A 54 -15.43 13.24 -8.79
CA TRP A 54 -16.65 14.07 -8.73
C TRP A 54 -17.94 13.26 -8.90
N LEU A 55 -18.07 12.15 -8.15
CA LEU A 55 -19.32 11.40 -8.08
C LEU A 55 -19.56 10.94 -6.64
N GLY A 56 -20.50 11.61 -5.95
CA GLY A 56 -21.14 11.05 -4.77
C GLY A 56 -21.20 11.92 -3.52
N LEU A 57 -21.83 13.10 -3.59
CA LEU A 57 -22.43 13.70 -2.38
C LEU A 57 -23.75 14.38 -2.73
N ALA A 58 -24.82 13.59 -2.80
CA ALA A 58 -26.18 14.08 -2.87
C ALA A 58 -27.11 13.10 -2.14
N ILE A 59 -27.24 13.26 -0.82
CA ILE A 59 -28.42 12.79 -0.09
C ILE A 59 -29.03 14.00 0.63
N LEU A 60 -30.35 14.06 0.51
CA LEU A 60 -31.21 15.23 0.60
C LEU A 60 -31.47 15.64 2.05
N LEU A 61 -31.34 16.94 2.32
CA LEU A 61 -32.02 17.64 3.42
C LEU A 61 -33.46 17.90 3.00
N ALA A 62 -34.41 17.11 3.51
CA ALA A 62 -35.83 17.45 3.49
C ALA A 62 -36.63 16.67 4.55
N VAL A 63 -36.62 17.17 5.80
CA VAL A 63 -37.84 17.17 6.62
C VAL A 63 -37.95 18.56 7.26
N ALA A 64 -38.81 19.39 6.68
CA ALA A 64 -39.43 20.53 7.34
C ALA A 64 -40.94 20.35 7.22
N GLY A 65 -41.64 20.36 8.36
CA GLY A 65 -43.08 20.17 8.45
C GLY A 65 -43.47 19.77 9.87
N CYS A 66 -43.37 20.67 10.86
CA CYS A 66 -44.40 21.64 11.25
C CYS A 66 -45.56 20.97 12.01
N SER A 67 -45.57 21.10 13.34
CA SER A 67 -46.79 21.51 14.04
C SER A 67 -46.44 22.20 15.35
N ASP A 68 -47.00 23.40 15.46
CA ASP A 68 -47.05 24.28 16.61
C ASP A 68 -47.90 23.69 17.74
N ASN A 69 -47.59 24.14 18.96
CA ASN A 69 -48.43 24.23 20.15
C ASN A 69 -48.81 22.97 20.95
N GLY A 70 -48.46 23.00 22.24
CA GLY A 70 -49.30 22.43 23.30
C GLY A 70 -48.76 21.15 23.95
N GLY A 71 -47.95 21.31 24.99
CA GLY A 71 -47.93 20.32 26.07
C GLY A 71 -49.21 20.46 26.89
N ASN A 72 -50.05 19.42 26.90
CA ASN A 72 -50.79 18.98 28.10
C ASN A 72 -51.45 17.61 27.86
N ASP A 73 -51.15 16.66 28.75
CA ASP A 73 -51.91 15.48 29.19
C ASP A 73 -52.90 14.78 28.24
N ASN A 74 -52.71 13.48 28.01
CA ASN A 74 -53.43 12.42 28.74
C ASN A 74 -53.44 11.08 27.95
N ALA A 75 -53.19 9.99 28.68
CA ALA A 75 -53.62 8.60 28.49
C ALA A 75 -53.32 7.84 27.18
N GLY A 76 -52.58 6.72 27.33
CA GLY A 76 -52.73 5.56 26.44
C GLY A 76 -51.51 4.65 26.38
N ASN A 77 -51.58 3.51 27.07
CA ASN A 77 -50.67 2.35 26.96
C ASN A 77 -50.16 2.08 25.54
N ASN A 78 -48.85 1.83 25.38
CA ASN A 78 -48.38 0.48 25.09
C ASN A 78 -46.86 0.35 25.23
N ALA A 79 -46.46 -0.82 25.72
CA ALA A 79 -45.09 -1.28 25.82
C ALA A 79 -44.41 -1.41 24.45
N ALA A 80 -43.08 -1.25 24.45
CA ALA A 80 -42.10 -2.17 23.88
C ALA A 80 -40.92 -1.42 23.28
N ASN A 81 -39.75 -1.64 23.91
CA ASN A 81 -38.47 -1.95 23.29
C ASN A 81 -37.88 -0.97 22.26
N ASP A 82 -36.87 -0.22 22.68
CA ASP A 82 -35.70 0.03 21.84
C ASP A 82 -34.46 0.19 22.73
N ALA A 83 -33.92 -0.97 23.11
CA ALA A 83 -32.58 -1.14 23.66
C ALA A 83 -31.88 -2.16 22.76
N GLU A 84 -31.66 -1.79 21.49
CA GLU A 84 -30.90 -2.57 20.53
C GLU A 84 -29.90 -1.62 19.86
N GLY A 85 -28.65 -1.66 20.30
CA GLY A 85 -27.61 -0.76 19.79
C GLY A 85 -26.32 -0.73 20.61
N THR A 86 -26.08 -1.69 21.50
CA THR A 86 -24.86 -1.72 22.35
C THR A 86 -23.96 -2.92 22.04
N GLU A 87 -24.41 -3.93 21.30
CA GLU A 87 -23.60 -5.13 21.00
C GLU A 87 -22.64 -4.89 19.83
N ASP A 88 -23.08 -4.21 18.77
CA ASP A 88 -22.29 -3.98 17.55
C ASP A 88 -21.09 -3.04 17.78
N ALA A 89 -21.18 -2.11 18.73
CA ALA A 89 -20.11 -1.14 19.02
C ALA A 89 -18.99 -1.71 19.92
N GLU A 90 -19.32 -2.67 20.81
CA GLU A 90 -18.30 -3.36 21.61
C GLU A 90 -17.58 -4.44 20.79
N GLU A 91 -18.31 -5.21 19.97
CA GLU A 91 -17.73 -6.24 19.10
C GLU A 91 -16.79 -5.64 18.04
N THR A 92 -17.15 -4.48 17.45
CA THR A 92 -16.29 -3.78 16.48
C THR A 92 -15.07 -3.13 17.11
N ALA A 93 -15.16 -2.62 18.34
CA ALA A 93 -14.01 -2.02 19.04
C ALA A 93 -12.96 -3.08 19.42
N ASP A 94 -13.40 -4.28 19.79
CA ASP A 94 -12.54 -5.40 20.14
C ASP A 94 -11.82 -5.97 18.90
N ALA A 95 -12.56 -6.21 17.81
CA ALA A 95 -11.99 -6.68 16.55
C ALA A 95 -11.02 -5.66 15.91
N SER A 96 -11.30 -4.36 16.02
CA SER A 96 -10.41 -3.30 15.54
C SER A 96 -9.07 -3.29 16.28
N GLY A 97 -9.10 -3.42 17.61
CA GLY A 97 -7.89 -3.53 18.43
C GLY A 97 -7.08 -4.78 18.09
N ALA A 98 -7.74 -5.93 18.03
CA ALA A 98 -7.08 -7.19 17.68
C ALA A 98 -6.48 -7.18 16.26
N MET A 99 -7.14 -6.57 15.29
CA MET A 99 -6.65 -6.46 13.91
C MET A 99 -5.41 -5.57 13.85
N MET A 100 -5.41 -4.46 14.59
CA MET A 100 -4.23 -3.59 14.71
C MET A 100 -3.05 -4.34 15.36
N ASP A 101 -3.31 -5.10 16.42
CA ASP A 101 -2.27 -5.89 17.09
C ASP A 101 -1.69 -6.97 16.17
N PHE A 102 -2.53 -7.68 15.42
CA PHE A 102 -2.08 -8.63 14.39
C PHE A 102 -1.17 -7.95 13.36
N TYR A 103 -1.61 -6.81 12.81
CA TYR A 103 -0.86 -6.06 11.81
C TYR A 103 0.49 -5.56 12.31
N LEU A 104 0.52 -4.98 13.52
CA LEU A 104 1.75 -4.47 14.14
C LEU A 104 2.70 -5.60 14.52
N ASN A 105 2.19 -6.71 15.04
CA ASN A 105 3.02 -7.88 15.37
C ASN A 105 3.69 -8.44 14.12
N MET A 106 2.93 -8.59 13.03
CA MET A 106 3.47 -9.04 11.76
C MET A 106 4.55 -8.10 11.22
N THR A 107 4.24 -6.81 11.07
CA THR A 107 5.18 -5.83 10.49
C THR A 107 6.44 -5.72 11.36
N SER A 108 6.30 -5.70 12.69
CA SER A 108 7.45 -5.75 13.60
C SER A 108 8.27 -7.04 13.48
N THR A 109 7.62 -8.19 13.27
CA THR A 109 8.31 -9.47 13.10
C THR A 109 9.12 -9.48 11.82
N LEU A 110 8.50 -9.06 10.71
CA LEU A 110 9.15 -9.02 9.40
C LEU A 110 10.31 -8.01 9.37
N ASN A 111 10.12 -6.82 9.94
CA ASN A 111 11.19 -5.83 10.09
C ASN A 111 12.42 -6.35 10.85
N GLY A 112 12.23 -7.33 11.73
CA GLY A 112 13.31 -7.97 12.47
C GLY A 112 14.09 -9.03 11.69
N ILE A 113 13.57 -9.51 10.54
CA ILE A 113 14.05 -10.71 9.85
C ILE A 113 14.40 -10.45 8.39
N ASP A 114 13.75 -9.48 7.74
CA ASP A 114 13.85 -9.28 6.28
C ASP A 114 14.96 -8.31 5.82
N ASN A 115 15.80 -7.85 6.76
CA ASN A 115 16.82 -6.82 6.51
C ASN A 115 17.76 -7.19 5.37
N GLU A 116 18.29 -8.41 5.35
CA GLU A 116 19.24 -8.86 4.34
C GLU A 116 18.61 -9.00 2.95
N LEU A 117 17.31 -9.32 2.88
CA LEU A 117 16.57 -9.31 1.64
C LEU A 117 16.42 -7.88 1.09
N ASN A 118 16.06 -6.94 1.96
CA ASN A 118 15.90 -5.54 1.57
C ASN A 118 17.23 -4.89 1.15
N ASP A 119 18.33 -5.20 1.83
CA ASP A 119 19.67 -4.76 1.45
C ASP A 119 20.05 -5.29 0.05
N TYR A 120 19.70 -6.53 -0.27
CA TYR A 120 19.94 -7.11 -1.58
C TYR A 120 19.09 -6.45 -2.68
N GLU A 121 17.78 -6.26 -2.45
CA GLU A 121 16.88 -5.57 -3.38
C GLU A 121 17.30 -4.12 -3.64
N ALA A 122 17.73 -3.40 -2.61
CA ALA A 122 18.29 -2.06 -2.74
C ALA A 122 19.57 -2.05 -3.59
N ALA A 123 20.45 -3.04 -3.40
CA ALA A 123 21.69 -3.17 -4.17
C ALA A 123 21.46 -3.53 -5.64
N LEU A 124 20.38 -4.25 -6.00
CA LEU A 124 20.02 -4.48 -7.41
C LEU A 124 19.77 -3.17 -8.18
N GLY A 125 19.32 -2.11 -7.51
CA GLY A 125 19.13 -0.78 -8.07
C GLY A 125 20.39 0.11 -8.05
N GLY A 126 21.49 -0.36 -7.47
CA GLY A 126 22.75 0.38 -7.30
C GLY A 126 23.66 0.38 -8.53
N GLU A 127 24.82 1.05 -8.41
CA GLU A 127 25.85 1.06 -9.46
C GLU A 127 26.63 -0.27 -9.53
N GLU A 128 26.76 -0.97 -8.41
CA GLU A 128 27.45 -2.25 -8.29
C GLU A 128 26.43 -3.37 -8.07
N ALA A 129 26.61 -4.49 -8.78
CA ALA A 129 25.78 -5.66 -8.56
C ALA A 129 26.00 -6.23 -7.14
N PRO A 130 24.95 -6.72 -6.46
CA PRO A 130 25.10 -7.32 -5.14
C PRO A 130 26.02 -8.54 -5.17
N SER A 131 26.74 -8.74 -4.08
CA SER A 131 27.67 -9.87 -3.96
C SER A 131 26.93 -11.21 -3.82
N ALA A 132 27.64 -12.32 -4.08
CA ALA A 132 27.11 -13.66 -3.84
C ALA A 132 26.79 -13.90 -2.35
N GLU A 133 27.53 -13.29 -1.43
CA GLU A 133 27.27 -13.39 0.01
C GLU A 133 25.97 -12.68 0.38
N MET A 134 25.72 -11.48 -0.16
CA MET A 134 24.43 -10.77 0.01
C MET A 134 23.27 -11.59 -0.54
N LYS A 135 23.47 -12.23 -1.70
CA LYS A 135 22.45 -13.09 -2.32
C LYS A 135 22.07 -14.28 -1.43
N THR A 136 23.06 -14.95 -0.83
CA THR A 136 22.81 -16.05 0.11
C THR A 136 22.09 -15.55 1.37
N ALA A 137 22.54 -14.44 1.96
CA ALA A 137 21.89 -13.87 3.13
C ALA A 137 20.43 -13.45 2.86
N ALA A 138 20.17 -12.86 1.69
CA ALA A 138 18.83 -12.52 1.25
C ALA A 138 17.93 -13.76 1.08
N ALA A 139 18.47 -14.88 0.59
CA ALA A 139 17.69 -16.10 0.42
C ALA A 139 17.27 -16.70 1.77
N GLU A 140 18.20 -16.71 2.74
CA GLU A 140 17.94 -17.14 4.11
C GLU A 140 16.91 -16.24 4.80
N SER A 141 17.05 -14.93 4.64
CA SER A 141 16.14 -13.91 5.17
C SER A 141 14.74 -14.04 4.56
N ALA A 142 14.61 -14.19 3.24
CA ALA A 142 13.33 -14.42 2.57
C ALA A 142 12.64 -15.71 3.05
N ALA A 143 13.38 -16.82 3.16
CA ALA A 143 12.84 -18.07 3.67
C ALA A 143 12.39 -17.94 5.14
N ALA A 144 13.17 -17.24 5.98
CA ALA A 144 12.81 -17.00 7.37
C ALA A 144 11.55 -16.12 7.50
N SER A 145 11.39 -15.10 6.66
CA SER A 145 10.19 -14.25 6.60
C SER A 145 8.95 -15.04 6.21
N SER A 146 9.05 -15.93 5.22
CA SER A 146 7.97 -16.84 4.84
C SER A 146 7.51 -17.72 6.01
N GLU A 147 8.46 -18.36 6.71
CA GLU A 147 8.15 -19.19 7.87
C GLU A 147 7.58 -18.38 9.04
N ALA A 148 8.09 -17.16 9.26
CA ALA A 148 7.55 -16.25 10.27
C ALA A 148 6.09 -15.89 9.99
N VAL A 149 5.74 -15.58 8.75
CA VAL A 149 4.35 -15.26 8.34
C VAL A 149 3.43 -16.47 8.54
N LYS A 150 3.86 -17.66 8.10
CA LYS A 150 3.10 -18.91 8.32
C LYS A 150 2.85 -19.17 9.81
N GLY A 151 3.81 -18.80 10.65
CA GLY A 151 3.76 -18.95 12.11
C GLY A 151 2.97 -17.88 12.86
N LEU A 152 2.45 -16.84 12.20
CA LEU A 152 1.63 -15.83 12.87
C LEU A 152 0.32 -16.43 13.38
N GLU A 153 0.01 -16.18 14.64
CA GLU A 153 -1.25 -16.61 15.25
C GLU A 153 -2.35 -15.59 14.99
N VAL A 154 -3.52 -16.06 14.56
CA VAL A 154 -4.74 -15.26 14.47
C VAL A 154 -5.48 -15.39 15.82
N SER A 155 -5.75 -14.28 16.49
CA SER A 155 -6.44 -14.30 17.78
C SER A 155 -7.92 -14.71 17.60
N GLY A 156 -8.51 -15.28 18.66
CA GLY A 156 -9.94 -15.66 18.63
C GLY A 156 -10.89 -14.46 18.45
N ASP A 157 -10.45 -13.28 18.89
CA ASP A 157 -11.17 -12.01 18.72
C ASP A 157 -11.26 -11.58 17.24
N LEU A 158 -10.47 -12.23 16.36
CA LEU A 158 -10.51 -12.09 14.91
C LEU A 158 -11.20 -13.26 14.20
N SER A 159 -11.98 -14.08 14.91
CA SER A 159 -12.66 -15.26 14.31
C SER A 159 -13.52 -14.94 13.08
N LYS A 160 -14.08 -13.73 13.01
CA LYS A 160 -14.82 -13.24 11.84
C LYS A 160 -13.94 -13.09 10.58
N TYR A 161 -12.65 -12.82 10.74
CA TYR A 161 -11.66 -12.58 9.68
C TYR A 161 -10.69 -13.75 9.50
N GLU A 162 -10.92 -14.89 10.17
CA GLU A 162 -9.94 -15.98 10.26
C GLU A 162 -9.57 -16.54 8.88
N GLU A 163 -10.56 -16.79 8.02
CA GLU A 163 -10.33 -17.34 6.68
C GLU A 163 -9.55 -16.37 5.79
N GLU A 164 -9.91 -15.09 5.83
CA GLU A 164 -9.25 -14.04 5.06
C GLU A 164 -7.84 -13.76 5.57
N LEU A 165 -7.60 -13.80 6.88
CA LEU A 165 -6.28 -13.64 7.48
C LEU A 165 -5.36 -14.83 7.15
N GLU A 166 -5.88 -16.06 7.13
CA GLU A 166 -5.09 -17.22 6.67
C GLU A 166 -4.79 -17.16 5.17
N THR A 167 -5.73 -16.65 4.36
CA THR A 167 -5.50 -16.39 2.93
C THR A 167 -4.42 -15.33 2.73
N PHE A 168 -4.48 -14.25 3.50
CA PHE A 168 -3.48 -13.20 3.52
C PHE A 168 -2.09 -13.73 3.91
N LYS A 169 -1.98 -14.47 5.02
CA LYS A 169 -0.72 -15.09 5.47
C LYS A 169 -0.15 -16.00 4.39
N THR A 170 -0.99 -16.83 3.77
CA THR A 170 -0.58 -17.72 2.68
C THR A 170 -0.04 -16.93 1.49
N THR A 171 -0.76 -15.89 1.05
CA THR A 171 -0.36 -15.05 -0.09
C THR A 171 0.96 -14.33 0.18
N LEU A 172 1.14 -13.76 1.38
CA LEU A 172 2.37 -13.08 1.77
C LEU A 172 3.55 -14.04 1.90
N ALA A 173 3.35 -15.21 2.51
CA ALA A 173 4.38 -16.24 2.61
C ALA A 173 4.79 -16.78 1.24
N GLU A 174 3.82 -16.98 0.32
CA GLU A 174 4.10 -17.35 -1.06
C GLU A 174 4.96 -16.30 -1.77
N ALA A 175 4.73 -15.01 -1.55
CA ALA A 175 5.57 -13.95 -2.10
C ALA A 175 7.03 -14.07 -1.62
N TYR A 176 7.25 -14.30 -0.32
CA TYR A 176 8.60 -14.53 0.23
C TYR A 176 9.23 -15.84 -0.27
N ASP A 177 8.47 -16.93 -0.38
CA ASP A 177 8.93 -18.21 -0.95
C ASP A 177 9.37 -18.02 -2.42
N MET A 178 8.63 -17.23 -3.19
CA MET A 178 9.01 -16.87 -4.56
C MET A 178 10.32 -16.05 -4.57
N LYS A 179 10.47 -15.06 -3.69
CA LYS A 179 11.75 -14.31 -3.58
C LYS A 179 12.92 -15.24 -3.24
N ALA A 180 12.76 -16.14 -2.27
CA ALA A 180 13.78 -17.13 -1.92
C ALA A 180 14.15 -18.02 -3.11
N ALA A 181 13.17 -18.51 -3.87
CA ALA A 181 13.40 -19.35 -5.04
C ALA A 181 14.11 -18.61 -6.20
N GLU A 182 13.79 -17.33 -6.41
CA GLU A 182 14.46 -16.50 -7.42
C GLU A 182 15.93 -16.24 -7.07
N LEU A 183 16.24 -16.14 -5.78
CA LEU A 183 17.62 -15.97 -5.29
C LEU A 183 18.49 -17.20 -5.48
N GLU A 184 17.94 -18.37 -5.80
CA GLU A 184 18.71 -19.57 -6.16
C GLU A 184 19.13 -19.58 -7.65
N LYS A 185 18.53 -18.74 -8.48
CA LYS A 185 18.78 -18.70 -9.93
C LYS A 185 20.00 -17.86 -10.25
N GLU A 186 20.58 -18.03 -11.44
CA GLU A 186 21.71 -17.19 -11.89
C GLU A 186 21.26 -15.73 -12.09
N GLU A 187 20.20 -15.53 -12.87
CA GLU A 187 19.53 -14.25 -13.07
C GLU A 187 18.32 -14.16 -12.13
N VAL A 188 18.33 -13.17 -11.24
CA VAL A 188 17.27 -12.94 -10.26
C VAL A 188 16.21 -12.03 -10.86
N ASN A 189 14.94 -12.43 -10.77
CA ASN A 189 13.82 -11.60 -11.16
C ASN A 189 12.70 -11.71 -10.11
N PHE A 190 12.36 -10.61 -9.45
CA PHE A 190 11.32 -10.58 -8.42
C PHE A 190 9.93 -10.14 -8.91
N ASP A 191 9.72 -9.90 -10.21
CA ASP A 191 8.48 -9.34 -10.74
C ASP A 191 7.25 -10.14 -10.28
N ALA A 192 7.25 -11.46 -10.44
CA ALA A 192 6.16 -12.32 -10.02
C ALA A 192 5.97 -12.35 -8.48
N ALA A 193 7.07 -12.33 -7.74
CA ALA A 193 7.04 -12.28 -6.28
C ALA A 193 6.48 -10.95 -5.77
N ASN A 194 6.82 -9.84 -6.44
CA ASN A 194 6.34 -8.49 -6.13
C ASN A 194 4.87 -8.31 -6.50
N GLU A 195 4.40 -8.91 -7.60
CA GLU A 195 2.97 -9.00 -7.90
C GLU A 195 2.21 -9.76 -6.80
N LYS A 196 2.77 -10.86 -6.31
CA LYS A 196 2.18 -11.64 -5.21
C LYS A 196 2.19 -10.88 -3.88
N PHE A 197 3.25 -10.13 -3.59
CA PHE A 197 3.32 -9.25 -2.42
C PHE A 197 2.27 -8.13 -2.50
N ALA A 198 2.09 -7.53 -3.67
CA ALA A 198 1.06 -6.51 -3.89
C ALA A 198 -0.37 -7.08 -3.68
N GLU A 199 -0.62 -8.33 -4.09
CA GLU A 199 -1.88 -9.03 -3.79
C GLU A 199 -2.11 -9.13 -2.27
N ALA A 200 -1.09 -9.54 -1.51
CA ALA A 200 -1.17 -9.58 -0.05
C ALA A 200 -1.39 -8.19 0.58
N GLU A 201 -0.74 -7.15 0.03
CA GLU A 201 -0.94 -5.76 0.47
C GLU A 201 -2.40 -5.30 0.26
N GLU A 202 -3.01 -5.62 -0.87
CA GLU A 202 -4.42 -5.31 -1.13
C GLU A 202 -5.37 -6.06 -0.19
N GLN A 203 -5.07 -7.33 0.12
CA GLN A 203 -5.86 -8.14 1.05
C GLN A 203 -5.85 -7.53 2.45
N ILE A 204 -4.67 -7.25 3.03
CA ILE A 204 -4.58 -6.71 4.39
C ILE A 204 -5.12 -5.27 4.47
N ALA A 205 -4.94 -4.45 3.43
CA ALA A 205 -5.54 -3.12 3.40
C ALA A 205 -7.08 -3.18 3.43
N SER A 206 -7.68 -4.16 2.76
CA SER A 206 -9.13 -4.38 2.79
C SER A 206 -9.60 -4.86 4.17
N LEU A 207 -8.88 -5.79 4.78
CA LEU A 207 -9.20 -6.29 6.14
C LEU A 207 -9.11 -5.21 7.21
N LEU A 208 -8.10 -4.33 7.13
CA LEU A 208 -7.99 -3.16 8.00
C LEU A 208 -9.22 -2.25 7.86
N GLU A 209 -9.64 -1.93 6.63
CA GLU A 209 -10.82 -1.09 6.38
C GLU A 209 -12.11 -1.74 6.90
N GLU A 210 -12.29 -3.05 6.70
CA GLU A 210 -13.44 -3.81 7.20
C GLU A 210 -13.48 -3.91 8.73
N ALA A 211 -12.33 -3.84 9.40
CA ALA A 211 -12.20 -3.73 10.85
C ALA A 211 -12.31 -2.27 11.37
N GLY A 212 -12.70 -1.33 10.50
CA GLY A 212 -12.87 0.09 10.84
C GLY A 212 -11.55 0.86 11.01
N LEU A 213 -10.43 0.29 10.59
CA LEU A 213 -9.11 0.92 10.61
C LEU A 213 -8.81 1.64 9.29
N VAL A 214 -7.80 2.50 9.31
CA VAL A 214 -7.27 3.12 8.10
C VAL A 214 -6.40 2.12 7.36
N LYS A 215 -6.51 2.08 6.03
CA LYS A 215 -5.62 1.30 5.17
C LYS A 215 -4.16 1.64 5.45
N SER A 216 -3.34 0.61 5.57
CA SER A 216 -1.88 0.72 5.73
C SER A 216 -1.19 0.07 4.53
N SER A 217 0.14 0.20 4.42
CA SER A 217 0.89 -0.28 3.24
C SER A 217 2.06 -1.11 3.70
N LEU A 218 2.02 -2.41 3.39
CA LEU A 218 3.11 -3.33 3.72
C LEU A 218 4.45 -2.84 3.19
N THR A 219 4.47 -2.33 1.95
CA THR A 219 5.68 -1.76 1.34
C THR A 219 6.29 -0.61 2.16
N ASN A 220 5.48 0.19 2.85
CA ASN A 220 5.98 1.29 3.67
C ASN A 220 6.29 0.87 5.12
N ASP A 221 5.54 -0.11 5.64
CA ASP A 221 5.54 -0.49 7.04
C ASP A 221 6.49 -1.68 7.34
N ILE A 222 6.91 -2.39 6.29
CA ILE A 222 7.96 -3.41 6.32
C ILE A 222 9.17 -2.83 5.58
N ASN A 223 10.14 -2.33 6.37
CA ASN A 223 11.49 -1.91 6.02
C ASN A 223 11.59 -1.29 4.62
N GLY A 224 10.98 -0.10 4.49
CA GLY A 224 11.21 0.84 3.40
C GLY A 224 12.52 1.63 3.49
#